data_AF-A0AAW0SBQ1-F1
#
_entry.id   AF-A0AAW0SBQ1-F1
#
_cell.length_a   1.000
_cell.length_b   1.000
_cell.length_c   1.000
_cell.angle_alpha   90.00
_cell.angle_beta   90.00
_cell.angle_gamma   90.00
#
_symmetry.space_group_name_H-M   'P 1'
#
loop_
_entity.id
_entity.type
_entity.pdbx_description
1 polymer ?
#
loop_
_entity_poly.entity_id
_entity_poly.type
_entity_poly.pdbx_seq_one_letter_code
_entity_poly.pdbx_strand_id
1 'polypeptide(L)'
;GIIGTVISRQSLGGGGVRENTNMFALHLRNTITREVNWLQNDLTMAQVECRYPNLRGKDTKLELRVRYILEDLPLLCSKDRHTFNFFCEQRLISSRSPSASEGHY
;
A
#
# COMPACT_ATOMS: atom_id res chain seq x y z
N GLY A 1 7.30 11.53 -4.06
CA GLY A 1 6.66 10.99 -2.84
C GLY A 1 7.38 9.74 -2.37
N ILE A 2 7.14 9.33 -1.12
CA ILE A 2 7.76 8.13 -0.50
C ILE A 2 7.47 6.88 -1.33
N ILE A 3 6.23 6.76 -1.81
CA ILE A 3 5.72 5.62 -2.58
C ILE A 3 6.51 5.45 -3.87
N GLY A 4 6.77 6.54 -4.61
CA GLY A 4 7.60 6.49 -5.81
C GLY A 4 8.99 5.91 -5.55
N THR A 5 9.65 6.32 -4.46
CA THR A 5 10.97 5.78 -4.07
C THR A 5 10.91 4.30 -3.67
N VAL A 6 9.90 3.90 -2.91
CA VAL A 6 9.72 2.49 -2.49
C VAL A 6 9.43 1.60 -3.70
N ILE A 7 8.57 2.05 -4.61
CA ILE A 7 8.23 1.35 -5.84
C ILE A 7 9.47 1.21 -6.74
N SER A 8 10.23 2.29 -6.95
CA SER A 8 11.46 2.23 -7.75
C SER A 8 12.50 1.27 -7.18
N ARG A 9 12.60 1.15 -5.84
CA ARG A 9 13.48 0.18 -5.18
C ARG A 9 12.97 -1.26 -5.27
N GLN A 10 11.65 -1.48 -5.26
CA GLN A 10 11.07 -2.82 -5.46
C GLN A 10 11.13 -3.26 -6.93
N SER A 11 11.18 -2.33 -7.88
CA SER A 11 11.36 -2.61 -9.32
C SER A 11 12.76 -3.09 -9.71
N LEU A 12 13.68 -3.32 -8.77
CA LEU A 12 15.02 -3.89 -9.02
C LEU A 12 15.03 -5.34 -9.55
N GLY A 13 13.86 -5.96 -9.78
CA GLY A 13 13.72 -7.28 -10.39
C GLY A 13 13.07 -7.31 -11.79
N GLY A 14 12.69 -6.17 -12.37
CA GLY A 14 12.03 -6.14 -13.68
C GLY A 14 11.83 -4.71 -14.18
N GLY A 15 12.68 -4.28 -15.10
CA GLY A 15 12.79 -2.92 -15.61
C GLY A 15 11.60 -2.44 -16.42
N GLY A 16 10.51 -2.07 -15.75
CA GLY A 16 9.41 -1.30 -16.30
C GLY A 16 9.18 -0.05 -15.46
N VAL A 17 9.12 1.12 -16.12
CA VAL A 17 8.61 2.35 -15.50
C VAL A 17 7.18 2.05 -15.04
N ARG A 18 6.95 2.01 -13.73
CA ARG A 18 5.60 1.84 -13.19
C ARG A 18 4.85 3.15 -13.36
N GLU A 19 4.17 3.31 -14.49
CA GLU A 19 3.36 4.50 -14.80
C GLU A 19 2.19 4.67 -13.80
N ASN A 20 1.80 3.58 -13.13
CA ASN A 20 0.65 3.51 -12.23
C ASN A 20 0.98 3.75 -10.74
N THR A 21 1.95 4.60 -10.43
CA THR A 21 2.28 4.93 -9.02
C THR A 21 1.10 5.54 -8.25
N ASN A 22 0.15 6.18 -8.95
CA ASN A 22 -1.05 6.79 -8.37
C ASN A 22 -2.07 5.76 -7.83
N MET A 23 -1.92 4.48 -8.16
CA MET A 23 -2.78 3.40 -7.63
C MET A 23 -2.40 3.00 -6.20
N PHE A 24 -1.20 3.37 -5.75
CA PHE A 24 -0.64 2.95 -4.48
C PHE A 24 -0.87 3.98 -3.37
N ALA A 25 -1.08 3.47 -2.16
CA ALA A 25 -1.14 4.23 -0.92
C ALA A 25 -0.32 3.49 0.16
N LEU A 26 0.17 4.23 1.15
CA LEU A 26 0.77 3.60 2.33
C LEU A 26 -0.31 3.38 3.37
N HIS A 27 -0.33 2.17 3.91
CA HIS A 27 -1.22 1.73 4.95
C HIS A 27 -0.43 1.70 6.25
N LEU A 28 -0.68 2.69 7.10
CA LEU A 28 -0.09 2.80 8.43
C LEU A 28 -1.00 2.09 9.42
N ARG A 29 -0.50 1.04 10.05
CA ARG A 29 -1.26 0.26 11.03
C ARG A 29 -0.55 0.24 12.36
N ASN A 30 -1.27 0.56 13.42
CA ASN A 30 -0.82 0.29 14.78
C ASN A 30 -1.20 -1.15 15.15
N THR A 31 -0.24 -1.95 15.57
CA THR A 31 -0.43 -3.36 15.92
C THR A 31 -1.05 -3.55 17.30
N ILE A 32 -0.95 -2.55 18.18
CA ILE A 32 -1.56 -2.55 19.51
C ILE A 32 -2.99 -2.02 19.43
N THR A 33 -3.17 -0.77 18.99
CA THR A 33 -4.49 -0.11 18.98
C THR A 33 -5.38 -0.59 17.83
N ARG A 34 -4.81 -1.29 16.85
CA ARG A 34 -5.44 -1.69 15.58
C ARG A 34 -5.93 -0.51 14.74
N GLU A 35 -5.52 0.70 15.08
CA GLU A 35 -5.83 1.90 14.29
C GLU A 35 -5.14 1.83 12.93
N VAL A 36 -5.86 2.26 11.91
CA VAL A 36 -5.43 2.24 10.52
C VAL A 36 -5.54 3.64 9.95
N ASN A 37 -4.43 4.14 9.42
CA ASN A 37 -4.32 5.42 8.75
C ASN A 37 -3.80 5.22 7.34
N TRP A 38 -4.50 5.77 6.36
CA TRP A 38 -4.08 5.71 4.96
C TRP A 38 -3.33 6.99 4.58
N LEU A 39 -2.09 6.85 4.13
CA LEU A 39 -1.25 7.96 3.69
C LEU A 39 -1.29 8.03 2.17
N GLN A 40 -1.63 9.21 1.66
CA GLN A 40 -1.69 9.50 0.23
C GLN A 40 -0.28 9.61 -0.38
N ASN A 41 -0.19 9.45 -1.71
CA ASN A 41 1.07 9.39 -2.47
C ASN A 41 1.87 10.72 -2.47
N ASP A 42 1.17 11.83 -2.28
CA ASP A 42 1.70 13.18 -2.22
C ASP A 42 2.44 13.50 -0.92
N LEU A 43 2.27 12.68 0.13
CA LEU A 43 2.93 12.90 1.41
C LEU A 43 4.43 12.56 1.36
N THR A 44 5.23 13.43 1.96
CA THR A 44 6.68 13.23 2.18
C THR A 44 6.93 12.55 3.53
N MET A 45 8.08 11.87 3.70
CA MET A 45 8.42 11.23 4.99
C MET A 45 8.42 12.26 6.13
N ALA A 46 8.91 13.47 5.86
CA ALA A 46 8.93 14.55 6.85
C ALA A 46 7.52 14.93 7.33
N GLN A 47 6.54 15.02 6.41
CA GLN A 47 5.15 15.29 6.77
C GLN A 47 4.52 14.12 7.53
N VAL A 48 4.82 12.88 7.15
CA VAL A 48 4.33 11.69 7.84
C VAL A 48 4.91 11.60 9.25
N GLU A 49 6.21 11.80 9.43
CA GLU A 49 6.87 11.79 10.74
C GLU A 49 6.36 12.92 11.64
N CYS A 50 6.07 14.10 11.08
CA CYS A 50 5.47 15.20 11.82
C CYS A 50 4.04 14.88 12.29
N ARG A 51 3.24 14.22 11.44
CA ARG A 51 1.85 13.85 11.75
C ARG A 51 1.72 12.61 12.63
N TYR A 52 2.69 11.70 12.55
CA TYR A 52 2.75 10.44 13.29
C TYR A 52 4.11 10.30 13.97
N PRO A 53 4.35 10.98 15.10
CA PRO A 53 5.65 10.94 15.79
C PRO A 53 6.02 9.52 16.26
N ASN A 54 5.01 8.67 16.50
CA ASN A 54 5.18 7.27 16.90
C ASN A 54 5.35 6.31 15.70
N LEU A 55 5.55 6.82 14.48
CA LEU A 55 5.75 6.01 13.27
C LEU A 55 6.89 4.99 13.43
N ARG A 56 7.97 5.40 14.11
CA ARG A 56 9.17 4.56 14.33
C ARG A 56 9.02 3.62 15.53
N GLY A 57 7.86 3.62 16.19
CA GLY A 57 7.55 2.68 17.26
C GLY A 57 7.49 1.25 16.74
N LYS A 58 7.88 0.28 17.58
CA LYS A 58 7.80 -1.16 17.25
C LYS A 58 6.38 -1.62 16.94
N ASP A 59 5.41 -0.88 17.46
CA ASP A 59 3.98 -1.17 17.34
C ASP A 59 3.37 -0.59 16.07
N THR A 60 4.18 -0.01 15.20
CA THR A 60 3.72 0.64 13.98
C THR A 60 4.26 -0.10 12.76
N LYS A 61 3.35 -0.53 11.88
CA LYS A 61 3.70 -1.17 10.60
C LYS A 61 3.26 -0.28 9.45
N LEU A 62 4.19 -0.02 8.54
CA LEU A 62 3.94 0.67 7.27
C LEU A 62 3.91 -0.36 6.15
N GLU A 63 2.79 -0.47 5.47
CA GLU A 63 2.60 -1.41 4.36
C GLU A 63 2.29 -0.65 3.09
N LEU A 64 2.97 -0.97 1.98
CA LEU A 64 2.58 -0.46 0.67
C LEU A 64 1.38 -1.28 0.17
N ARG A 65 0.29 -0.61 -0.22
CA ARG A 65 -0.91 -1.27 -0.73
C ARG A 65 -1.45 -0.61 -1.99
N VAL A 66 -2.05 -1.41 -2.87
CA VAL A 66 -2.86 -0.90 -3.98
C VAL A 66 -4.22 -0.51 -3.41
N ARG A 67 -4.60 0.77 -3.58
CA ARG A 67 -5.87 1.32 -3.06
C ARG A 67 -6.81 1.75 -4.18
N TYR A 68 -6.28 2.34 -5.24
CA TYR A 68 -7.08 2.85 -6.35
C TYR A 68 -6.91 1.95 -7.56
N ILE A 69 -8.02 1.46 -8.10
CA ILE A 69 -8.03 0.72 -9.37
C ILE A 69 -8.53 1.71 -10.41
N LEU A 70 -7.59 2.28 -11.17
CA LEU A 70 -7.87 3.34 -12.15
C LEU A 70 -8.19 2.78 -13.55
N GLU A 71 -7.96 1.48 -13.76
CA GLU A 71 -8.17 0.79 -15.02
C GLU A 71 -8.85 -0.57 -14.77
N ASP A 72 -9.56 -1.09 -15.77
CA ASP A 72 -10.11 -2.44 -15.72
C ASP A 72 -9.01 -3.48 -15.46
N LEU A 73 -9.31 -4.47 -14.63
CA LEU A 73 -8.36 -5.51 -14.21
C LEU A 73 -7.68 -6.26 -15.38
N PRO A 74 -8.39 -6.62 -16.48
CA PRO A 74 -7.75 -7.22 -17.65
C PRO A 74 -6.74 -6.28 -18.34
N LEU A 75 -7.07 -4.99 -18.42
CA LEU A 75 -6.20 -3.97 -19.01
C LEU A 75 -4.96 -3.76 -18.15
N LEU A 76 -5.14 -3.68 -16.82
CA LEU A 76 -4.05 -3.61 -15.86
C LEU A 76 -3.13 -4.83 -15.95
N CYS A 77 -3.67 -6.03 -16.09
CA CYS A 77 -2.88 -7.25 -16.26
C CYS A 77 -2.04 -7.21 -17.56
N SER A 78 -2.61 -6.66 -18.64
CA SER A 78 -1.92 -6.52 -19.92
C SER A 78 -0.82 -5.46 -19.90
N LYS A 79 -1.02 -4.35 -19.18
CA LYS A 79 -0.07 -3.22 -19.13
C LYS A 79 0.98 -3.38 -18.02
N ASP A 80 0.56 -3.80 -16.83
CA ASP A 80 1.42 -3.94 -15.66
C ASP A 80 1.03 -5.20 -14.85
N ARG A 81 1.50 -6.34 -15.36
CA ARG A 81 1.31 -7.65 -14.73
C ARG A 81 1.88 -7.72 -13.31
N HIS A 82 2.91 -6.94 -12.98
CA HIS A 82 3.47 -6.92 -11.63
C HIS A 82 2.52 -6.28 -10.64
N THR A 83 1.95 -5.11 -10.98
CA THR A 83 0.95 -4.44 -10.15
C THR A 83 -0.32 -5.27 -10.02
N PHE A 84 -0.74 -5.95 -11.10
CA PHE A 84 -1.87 -6.88 -11.06
C PHE A 84 -1.62 -8.06 -10.10
N ASN A 85 -0.47 -8.73 -10.21
CA ASN A 85 -0.11 -9.84 -9.32
C ASN A 85 -0.04 -9.39 -7.86
N PHE A 86 0.60 -8.25 -7.59
CA PHE A 86 0.68 -7.67 -6.26
C PHE A 86 -0.70 -7.37 -5.66
N PHE A 87 -1.64 -6.85 -6.47
CA PHE A 87 -3.02 -6.62 -6.06
C PHE A 87 -3.76 -7.92 -5.72
N CYS A 88 -3.61 -8.96 -6.56
CA CYS A 88 -4.18 -10.28 -6.30
C CYS A 88 -3.62 -10.91 -5.02
N GLU A 89 -2.31 -10.86 -4.80
CA GLU A 89 -1.66 -11.31 -3.56
C GLU A 89 -2.19 -10.56 -2.33
N GLN A 90 -2.31 -9.24 -2.42
CA GLN A 90 -2.88 -8.43 -1.33
C GLN A 90 -4.31 -8.87 -1.00
N ARG A 91 -5.15 -9.14 -2.00
CA ARG A 91 -6.52 -9.65 -1.79
C ARG A 91 -6.52 -11.04 -1.16
N LEU A 92 -5.64 -11.93 -1.61
CA LEU A 92 -5.49 -13.28 -1.06
C LEU A 92 -5.01 -13.27 0.40
N ILE A 93 -4.06 -12.40 0.74
CA ILE A 93 -3.60 -12.23 2.13
C ILE A 93 -4.73 -11.65 2.99
N SER A 94 -5.50 -10.71 2.45
CA SER A 94 -6.66 -10.14 3.14
C SER A 94 -7.80 -11.16 3.33
N SER A 95 -7.96 -12.12 2.42
CA SER A 95 -8.98 -13.19 2.56
C SER A 95 -8.51 -14.33 3.47
N ARG A 96 -7.19 -14.60 3.52
CA ARG A 96 -6.59 -15.59 4.44
C ARG A 96 -6.41 -15.09 5.85
N SER A 97 -6.42 -13.77 6.03
CA SER A 97 -6.43 -13.13 7.35
C SER A 97 -7.88 -12.81 7.69
N PRO A 98 -8.63 -13.68 8.39
CA PRO A 98 -9.87 -13.27 9.00
C PRO A 98 -9.52 -12.29 10.12
N SER A 99 -9.27 -11.03 9.78
CA SER A 99 -9.24 -9.96 10.76
C SER A 99 -10.65 -9.79 11.27
N ALA A 100 -10.92 -10.48 12.38
CA ALA A 100 -11.96 -10.24 13.36
C ALA A 100 -12.56 -8.83 13.25
N SER A 101 -13.85 -8.81 12.86
CA SER A 101 -14.92 -7.84 13.15
C SER A 101 -15.76 -7.54 11.90
N GLU A 102 -16.67 -8.47 11.60
CA GLU A 102 -18.03 -8.07 11.22
C GLU A 102 -18.61 -7.27 12.41
N GLY A 103 -18.39 -5.96 12.40
CA GLY A 103 -19.16 -5.01 13.18
C GLY A 103 -20.27 -4.49 12.29
N HIS A 104 -21.37 -5.25 12.22
CA HIS A 104 -22.64 -4.74 11.71
C HIS A 104 -23.07 -3.53 12.55
N TYR A 105 -23.38 -2.42 11.90
CA TYR A 105 -24.35 -1.43 12.38
C TYR A 105 -25.58 -1.52 11.49
#